data_AF-A0A0D6M3X3-F1
#
_entry.id   AF-A0A0D6M3X3-F1
#
_cell.length_a   1.000
_cell.length_b   1.000
_cell.length_c   1.000
_cell.angle_alpha   90.00
_cell.angle_beta   90.00
_cell.angle_gamma   90.00
#
_symmetry.space_group_name_H-M   'P 1'
#
loop_
_entity.id
_entity.type
_entity.pdbx_description
1 polymer ?
#
loop_
_entity_poly.entity_id
_entity_poly.type
_entity_poly.pdbx_seq_one_letter_code
_entity_poly.pdbx_strand_id
1 'polypeptide(L)'
;MAHGKTLQFGCGHQVCGTNTHISCIYNLVGGYPHSVLYETGKACTKNKDCTTYKGSTCEQADHLCVFTGKPPVPGGGENKMCRGNKEMTDPGRKAALEAHNKRRFTILA
;
A
#
# COMPACT_ATOMS: atom_id res chain seq x y z
N MET A 1 2.29 7.02 10.10
CA MET A 1 0.85 7.25 10.33
C MET A 1 0.13 7.62 9.04
N ALA A 2 0.47 8.73 8.37
CA ALA A 2 -0.25 9.23 7.19
C ALA A 2 0.17 8.61 5.83
N HIS A 3 0.78 7.42 5.82
CA HIS A 3 1.21 6.80 4.56
C HIS A 3 -0.01 6.30 3.77
N GLY A 4 -0.32 6.94 2.63
CA GLY A 4 -1.61 6.85 1.94
C GLY A 4 -1.96 5.46 1.37
N LYS A 5 -0.99 4.55 1.30
CA LYS A 5 -1.22 3.16 0.86
C LYS A 5 -1.49 2.20 2.03
N THR A 6 -1.36 2.65 3.27
CA THR A 6 -1.51 1.78 4.45
C THR A 6 -2.96 1.35 4.63
N LEU A 7 -3.20 0.06 4.84
CA LEU A 7 -4.55 -0.50 4.98
C LEU A 7 -4.84 -0.98 6.39
N GLN A 8 -3.80 -1.33 7.16
CA GLN A 8 -3.96 -1.91 8.47
C GLN A 8 -2.91 -1.35 9.41
N PHE A 9 -3.35 -1.10 10.64
CA PHE A 9 -2.49 -0.79 11.76
C PHE A 9 -3.03 -1.44 13.03
N GLY A 10 -2.14 -1.73 13.97
CA GLY A 10 -2.50 -2.26 15.28
C GLY A 10 -1.70 -1.51 16.34
N CYS A 11 -2.34 -1.14 17.43
CA CYS A 11 -1.71 -0.43 18.53
C CYS A 11 -1.79 -1.24 19.82
N GLY A 12 -0.77 -1.10 20.66
CA GLY A 12 -0.73 -1.65 22.01
C GLY A 12 -0.16 -0.61 22.96
N HIS A 13 -0.44 -0.79 24.25
CA HIS A 13 0.07 0.07 25.30
C HIS A 13 0.52 -0.76 26.50
N GLN A 14 1.48 -0.25 27.24
CA GLN A 14 1.99 -0.85 28.47
C GLN A 14 2.45 0.25 29.42
N VAL A 15 2.07 0.13 30.70
CA VAL A 15 2.58 1.01 31.76
C VAL A 15 3.89 0.43 32.32
N CYS A 16 4.93 1.25 32.35
CA CYS A 16 6.26 0.93 32.85
C CYS A 16 6.66 1.96 33.92
N GLY A 17 6.44 1.64 35.20
CA GLY A 17 6.64 2.57 36.31
C GLY A 17 5.66 3.74 36.23
N THR A 18 6.17 4.96 36.13
CA THR A 18 5.36 6.18 35.96
C THR A 18 5.08 6.54 34.50
N ASN A 19 5.63 5.79 33.54
CA ASN A 19 5.49 6.07 32.11
C ASN A 19 4.49 5.12 31.45
N THR A 20 3.78 5.62 30.43
CA THR A 20 2.94 4.80 29.55
C THR A 20 3.58 4.75 28.17
N HIS A 21 3.92 3.55 27.72
CA HIS A 21 4.40 3.31 26.36
C HIS A 21 3.21 2.95 25.48
N ILE A 22 3.09 3.64 24.35
CA ILE A 22 2.11 3.32 23.31
C ILE A 22 2.89 3.06 22.03
N SER A 23 2.62 1.94 21.37
CA SER A 23 3.26 1.55 20.12
C SER A 23 2.22 1.12 19.11
N CYS A 24 2.40 1.55 17.85
CA CYS A 24 1.55 1.17 16.74
C CYS A 24 2.41 0.60 15.60
N ILE A 25 1.95 -0.50 15.03
CA ILE A 25 2.57 -1.17 13.89
C ILE A 25 1.65 -1.00 12.69
N TYR A 26 2.23 -0.74 11.52
CA TYR A 26 1.54 -0.52 10.25
C TYR A 26 1.94 -1.63 9.27
N ASN A 27 1.01 -2.08 8.41
CA ASN A 27 1.30 -3.16 7.46
C ASN A 27 2.21 -2.75 6.29
N LEU A 28 2.53 -1.46 6.16
CA LEU A 28 3.45 -0.90 5.17
C LEU A 28 4.43 0.07 5.82
N VAL A 29 5.63 0.13 5.26
CA VAL A 29 6.69 1.03 5.71
C VAL A 29 6.52 2.38 5.01
N GLY A 30 6.17 3.42 5.76
CA GLY A 30 6.05 4.79 5.26
C GLY A 30 7.25 5.71 5.54
N GLY A 31 8.24 5.23 6.30
CA GLY A 31 9.38 6.03 6.78
C GLY A 31 10.63 5.95 5.90
N TYR A 32 10.52 5.55 4.64
CA TYR A 32 11.67 5.49 3.75
C TYR A 32 12.07 6.91 3.29
N PRO A 33 13.35 7.32 3.46
CA PRO A 33 13.83 8.62 2.98
C PRO A 33 13.52 8.81 1.50
N HIS A 34 13.09 10.01 1.12
CA HIS A 34 12.71 10.37 -0.26
C HIS A 34 11.55 9.56 -0.87
N SER A 35 10.85 8.73 -0.07
CA SER A 35 9.61 8.11 -0.52
C SER A 35 8.45 9.09 -0.43
N VAL A 36 7.50 8.95 -1.36
CA VAL A 36 6.27 9.76 -1.36
C VAL A 36 5.30 9.15 -0.35
N LEU A 37 5.03 9.88 0.74
CA LEU A 37 4.13 9.43 1.80
C LEU A 37 2.68 9.28 1.31
N TYR A 38 2.23 10.23 0.49
CA TYR A 38 0.94 10.25 -0.21
C TYR A 38 1.08 11.13 -1.46
N GLU A 39 0.24 10.88 -2.46
CA GLU A 39 0.22 11.68 -3.69
C GLU A 39 -0.57 12.96 -3.45
N THR A 40 -0.04 14.12 -3.86
CA THR A 40 -0.76 15.39 -3.79
C THR A 40 -1.88 15.40 -4.83
N GLY A 41 -3.10 15.71 -4.42
CA GLY A 41 -4.25 15.76 -5.31
C GLY A 41 -5.55 16.07 -4.57
N LYS A 42 -6.66 16.00 -5.30
CA LYS A 42 -8.00 16.09 -4.70
C LYS A 42 -8.30 14.78 -3.98
N ALA A 43 -8.92 14.87 -2.81
CA ALA A 43 -9.44 13.71 -2.10
C ALA A 43 -10.55 13.03 -2.92
N CYS A 44 -10.86 11.77 -2.61
CA CYS A 44 -11.83 11.03 -3.41
C CYS A 44 -13.23 11.64 -3.28
N THR A 45 -13.99 11.60 -4.38
CA THR A 45 -15.42 12.00 -4.41
C THR A 45 -16.30 10.87 -4.95
N LYS A 46 -15.71 9.94 -5.68
CA LYS A 46 -16.37 8.78 -6.29
C LYS A 46 -15.47 7.56 -6.12
N ASN A 47 -16.06 6.36 -6.11
CA ASN A 47 -15.30 5.11 -5.98
C ASN A 47 -14.17 4.97 -7.02
N LYS A 48 -14.37 5.52 -8.23
CA LYS A 48 -13.37 5.47 -9.31
C LYS A 48 -12.10 6.29 -9.03
N ASP A 49 -12.16 7.23 -8.08
CA ASP A 49 -11.01 8.05 -7.70
C ASP A 49 -10.01 7.23 -6.85
N CYS A 50 -10.46 6.13 -6.24
CA CYS A 50 -9.64 5.24 -5.43
C CYS A 50 -8.91 4.22 -6.30
N THR A 51 -7.74 4.60 -6.82
CA THR A 51 -6.99 3.82 -7.81
C THR A 51 -5.90 2.92 -7.22
N THR A 52 -5.48 3.14 -5.96
CA THR A 52 -4.39 2.40 -5.33
C THR A 52 -4.67 0.91 -5.17
N TYR A 53 -5.89 0.56 -4.74
CA TYR A 53 -6.33 -0.83 -4.58
C TYR A 53 -7.60 -1.05 -5.40
N LYS A 54 -7.57 -2.05 -6.28
CA LYS A 54 -8.72 -2.35 -7.15
C LYS A 54 -9.92 -2.77 -6.30
N GLY A 55 -11.06 -2.15 -6.56
CA GLY A 55 -12.31 -2.43 -5.85
C GLY A 55 -12.52 -1.59 -4.59
N SER A 56 -11.65 -0.62 -4.31
CA SER A 56 -11.88 0.34 -3.24
C SER A 56 -13.07 1.26 -3.52
N THR A 57 -13.73 1.69 -2.46
CA THR A 57 -14.82 2.67 -2.47
C THR A 57 -14.37 3.98 -1.83
N CYS A 58 -15.05 5.07 -2.16
CA CYS A 58 -14.81 6.35 -1.50
C CYS A 58 -15.85 6.56 -0.40
N GLU A 59 -15.38 6.74 0.84
CA GLU A 59 -16.21 7.19 1.95
C GLU A 59 -16.45 8.69 1.81
N GLN A 60 -17.71 9.10 1.70
CA GLN A 60 -18.07 10.47 1.36
C GLN A 60 -17.95 11.43 2.55
N ALA A 61 -18.08 10.93 3.78
CA ALA A 61 -17.98 11.78 4.97
C ALA A 61 -16.54 12.32 5.16
N ASP A 62 -15.54 11.45 4.99
CA ASP A 62 -14.14 11.77 5.28
C ASP A 62 -13.28 11.91 4.01
N HIS A 63 -13.86 11.66 2.83
CA HIS A 63 -13.16 11.60 1.54
C HIS A 63 -11.98 10.61 1.52
N LEU A 64 -12.14 9.49 2.26
CA LEU A 64 -11.13 8.43 2.37
C LEU A 64 -11.46 7.22 1.51
N CYS A 65 -10.43 6.62 0.92
CA CYS A 65 -10.56 5.37 0.18
C CYS A 65 -10.59 4.17 1.12
N VAL A 66 -11.66 3.38 1.05
CA VAL A 66 -11.88 2.18 1.87
C VAL A 66 -11.70 0.94 1.01
N PHE A 67 -10.91 -0.01 1.50
CA PHE A 67 -10.70 -1.30 0.87
C PHE A 67 -11.29 -2.42 1.74
N THR A 68 -12.16 -3.24 1.17
CA THR A 68 -12.88 -4.32 1.89
C THR A 68 -12.29 -5.71 1.63
N GLY A 69 -11.27 -5.82 0.78
CA GLY A 69 -10.63 -7.08 0.45
C GLY A 69 -9.54 -7.49 1.46
N LYS A 70 -8.92 -8.65 1.21
CA LYS A 70 -7.69 -9.04 1.92
C LYS A 70 -6.54 -8.17 1.43
N PRO A 71 -5.83 -7.44 2.31
CA PRO A 71 -4.68 -6.66 1.90
C PRO A 71 -3.66 -7.55 1.18
N PRO A 72 -3.09 -7.10 0.06
CA PRO A 72 -2.06 -7.87 -0.62
C PRO A 72 -0.86 -8.03 0.32
N VAL A 73 -0.47 -9.28 0.58
CA VAL A 73 0.74 -9.58 1.34
C VAL A 73 1.94 -9.17 0.47
N PRO A 74 2.88 -8.34 0.98
CA PRO A 74 4.12 -8.07 0.28
C PRO A 74 4.84 -9.39 -0.05
N GLY A 75 5.04 -9.68 -1.34
CA GLY A 75 5.68 -10.92 -1.81
C GLY A 75 4.77 -12.15 -1.91
N GLY A 76 3.49 -12.07 -1.54
CA GLY A 76 2.54 -13.17 -1.70
C GLY A 76 1.95 -13.28 -3.11
N GLY A 77 1.42 -14.44 -3.47
CA GLY A 77 0.71 -14.66 -4.74
C GLY A 77 0.99 -16.00 -5.40
N GLU A 78 0.31 -16.25 -6.51
CA GLU A 78 0.55 -17.42 -7.36
C GLU A 78 1.90 -17.33 -8.09
N ASN A 79 2.44 -18.46 -8.53
CA ASN A 79 3.62 -18.51 -9.41
C ASN A 79 3.34 -19.48 -10.57
N LYS A 80 2.61 -19.00 -11.58
CA LYS A 80 2.26 -19.76 -12.77
C LYS A 80 3.13 -19.37 -13.96
N MET A 81 3.69 -18.15 -13.99
CA MET A 81 4.53 -17.67 -15.10
C MET A 81 5.92 -18.32 -15.10
N CYS A 82 6.51 -18.57 -13.93
CA CYS A 82 7.86 -19.14 -13.83
C CYS A 82 7.91 -20.27 -12.79
N ARG A 83 7.26 -21.39 -13.12
CA ARG A 83 7.01 -22.52 -12.21
C ARG A 83 8.27 -23.16 -11.58
N GLY A 84 9.45 -22.98 -12.19
CA GLY A 84 10.72 -23.50 -11.67
C GLY A 84 11.38 -22.65 -10.57
N ASN A 85 10.91 -21.41 -10.34
CA ASN A 85 11.46 -20.51 -9.32
C ASN A 85 10.51 -20.47 -8.10
N LYS A 86 11.03 -20.54 -6.87
CA LYS A 86 10.21 -20.56 -5.64
C LYS A 86 10.14 -19.22 -4.90
N GLU A 87 11.01 -18.27 -5.23
CA GLU A 87 11.22 -17.03 -4.45
C GLU A 87 10.39 -15.85 -4.96
N MET A 88 9.77 -15.96 -6.15
CA MET A 88 9.10 -14.83 -6.80
C MET A 88 7.72 -15.23 -7.34
N THR A 89 6.73 -14.37 -7.07
CA THR A 89 5.33 -14.56 -7.45
C THR A 89 4.96 -13.76 -8.69
N ASP A 90 3.88 -14.17 -9.35
CA ASP A 90 3.33 -13.54 -10.54
C ASP A 90 2.94 -12.06 -10.31
N PRO A 91 2.31 -11.69 -9.17
CA PRO A 91 2.11 -10.28 -8.83
C PRO A 91 3.41 -9.49 -8.71
N GLY A 92 4.45 -10.06 -8.09
CA GLY A 92 5.77 -9.43 -7.99
C GLY A 92 6.40 -9.17 -9.36
N ARG A 93 6.32 -10.15 -10.27
CA ARG A 93 6.81 -10.02 -11.65
C ARG A 93 6.10 -8.90 -12.41
N LYS A 94 4.77 -8.85 -12.33
CA LYS A 94 3.96 -7.79 -12.97
C LYS A 94 4.29 -6.42 -12.40
N ALA A 95 4.38 -6.29 -11.07
CA ALA A 95 4.70 -5.03 -10.42
C ALA A 95 6.08 -4.49 -10.88
N ALA A 96 7.09 -5.36 -10.95
CA ALA A 96 8.41 -4.98 -11.44
C ALA A 96 8.37 -4.56 -12.92
N LEU A 97 7.70 -5.35 -13.78
CA LEU A 97 7.58 -5.06 -15.21
C LEU A 97 6.86 -3.75 -15.48
N GLU A 98 5.71 -3.53 -14.84
CA GLU A 98 4.92 -2.31 -15.03
C GLU A 98 5.65 -1.07 -14.53
N ALA A 99 6.34 -1.14 -13.39
CA ALA A 99 7.15 -0.04 -12.89
C ALA A 99 8.27 0.34 -13.87
N HIS A 100 8.96 -0.65 -14.46
CA HIS A 100 9.99 -0.40 -15.47
C HIS A 100 9.40 0.20 -16.75
N ASN A 101 8.32 -0.40 -17.27
CA ASN A 101 7.69 0.09 -18.50
C ASN A 101 7.15 1.52 -18.34
N LYS A 102 6.56 1.84 -17.20
CA LYS A 102 6.11 3.21 -16.89
C LYS A 102 7.27 4.20 -16.94
N ARG A 103 8.39 3.89 -16.26
CA ARG A 103 9.58 4.76 -16.28
C ARG A 103 10.18 4.89 -17.68
N ARG A 104 10.27 3.79 -18.43
CA ARG A 104 10.77 3.80 -19.81
C ARG A 104 9.91 4.70 -20.71
N PHE A 105 8.59 4.59 -20.59
CA PHE A 105 7.66 5.44 -21.32
C PHE A 105 7.84 6.92 -20.96
N THR A 106 7.99 7.25 -19.68
CA THR A 106 8.18 8.64 -19.23
C THR A 106 9.50 9.27 -19.70
N ILE A 107 10.54 8.49 -19.99
CA ILE A 107 11.82 9.01 -20.52
C ILE A 107 11.78 9.20 -22.04
N LEU A 108 10.87 8.50 -22.74
CA LEU A 108 10.72 8.55 -24.19
C LEU A 108 9.68 9.59 -24.66
N ALA A 109 8.92 10.17 -23.74
CA ALA A 109 7.92 11.21 -23.99
C ALA A 109 8.47 12.58 -23.63
#